data_AF-A0A2G5TAE1-F1
#
_entry.id   AF-A0A2G5TAE1-F1
#
_cell.length_a   1.000
_cell.length_b   1.000
_cell.length_c   1.000
_cell.angle_alpha   90.00
_cell.angle_beta   90.00
_cell.angle_gamma   90.00
#
_symmetry.space_group_name_H-M   'P 1'
#
loop_
_entity.id
_entity.type
_entity.pdbx_description
1 polymer ?
#
loop_
_entity_poly.entity_id
_entity_poly.type
_entity_poly.pdbx_seq_one_letter_code
_entity_poly.pdbx_strand_id
1 'polypeptide(L)'
;MFLMAIFLQTMVPLITIIIPLGSFFSAIILNYHNQALTNISMTCVSTHGFISTIVMIMVHRPYREAFFDMIGKTKKMELQEVHMITTNIVVHQ
;
A
#
# COMPACT_ATOMS: atom_id res chain seq x y z
N MET A 1 -11.04 -16.23 -6.87
CA MET A 1 -10.22 -15.12 -6.32
C MET A 1 -8.80 -15.10 -6.91
N PHE A 2 -8.11 -16.26 -7.01
CA PHE A 2 -6.74 -16.35 -7.54
C PHE A 2 -6.55 -15.85 -9.00
N LEU A 3 -7.47 -16.19 -9.92
CA LEU A 3 -7.34 -15.75 -11.32
C LEU A 3 -7.45 -14.22 -11.48
N MET A 4 -8.42 -13.61 -10.78
CA MET A 4 -8.60 -12.16 -10.75
C MET A 4 -7.41 -11.46 -10.09
N ALA A 5 -6.79 -12.11 -9.10
CA ALA A 5 -5.59 -11.62 -8.45
C ALA A 5 -4.42 -11.49 -9.41
N ILE A 6 -4.12 -12.59 -10.10
CA ILE A 6 -3.04 -12.64 -11.09
C ILE A 6 -3.33 -11.67 -12.22
N PHE A 7 -4.59 -11.56 -12.66
CA PHE A 7 -4.97 -10.60 -13.70
C PHE A 7 -4.65 -9.17 -13.28
N LEU A 8 -5.14 -8.71 -12.13
CA LEU A 8 -4.85 -7.37 -11.61
C LEU A 8 -3.36 -7.13 -11.38
N GLN A 9 -2.66 -8.11 -10.82
CA GLN A 9 -1.23 -8.01 -10.54
C GLN A 9 -0.37 -8.00 -11.82
N THR A 10 -0.85 -8.60 -12.92
CA THR A 10 -0.19 -8.56 -14.24
C THR A 10 -0.50 -7.26 -14.99
N MET A 11 -1.68 -6.65 -14.79
CA MET A 11 -2.02 -5.37 -15.43
C MET A 11 -1.17 -4.20 -14.92
N VAL A 12 -0.79 -4.20 -13.64
CA VAL A 12 0.04 -3.15 -13.02
C VAL A 12 1.40 -2.95 -13.74
N PRO A 13 2.23 -3.99 -13.96
CA PRO A 13 3.48 -3.85 -14.71
C PRO A 13 3.23 -3.54 -16.21
N LEU A 14 2.15 -4.06 -16.80
CA LEU A 14 1.75 -3.75 -18.19
C LEU A 14 1.53 -2.24 -18.39
N ILE A 15 0.72 -1.62 -17.53
CA ILE A 15 0.44 -0.18 -17.57
C ILE A 15 1.73 0.62 -17.31
N THR A 16 2.57 0.15 -16.38
CA THR A 16 3.85 0.79 -16.04
C THR A 16 4.84 0.81 -17.19
N ILE A 17 4.74 -0.13 -18.14
CA ILE A 17 5.56 -0.17 -19.37
C ILE A 17 4.91 0.65 -20.49
N ILE A 18 3.58 0.59 -20.63
CA ILE A 18 2.84 1.30 -21.70
C ILE A 18 2.95 2.82 -21.55
N ILE A 19 2.88 3.36 -20.33
CA ILE A 19 2.94 4.80 -20.07
C ILE A 19 4.27 5.45 -20.54
N PRO A 20 5.46 4.96 -20.15
CA PRO A 20 6.72 5.53 -20.60
C PRO A 20 6.94 5.32 -22.10
N LEU A 21 6.51 4.19 -22.68
CA LEU A 21 6.56 3.97 -24.13
C LEU A 21 5.69 4.99 -24.88
N GLY A 22 4.44 5.19 -24.47
CA GLY A 22 3.54 6.16 -25.08
C GLY A 22 4.07 7.59 -24.97
N SER A 23 4.63 7.94 -23.81
CA SER A 23 5.26 9.24 -23.58
C SER A 23 6.47 9.45 -24.50
N PHE A 24 7.31 8.42 -24.66
CA PHE A 24 8.47 8.44 -25.55
C PHE A 24 8.08 8.61 -27.02
N PHE A 25 7.13 7.80 -27.52
CA PHE A 25 6.64 7.92 -28.89
C PHE A 25 5.97 9.27 -29.15
N SER A 26 5.19 9.78 -28.20
CA SER A 26 4.58 11.12 -28.32
C SER A 26 5.62 12.23 -28.43
N ALA A 27 6.72 12.14 -27.67
CA ALA A 27 7.81 13.10 -27.71
C ALA A 27 8.56 13.09 -29.06
N ILE A 28 8.69 11.92 -29.69
CA ILE A 28 9.31 11.76 -31.02
C ILE A 28 8.40 12.29 -32.12
N ILE A 29 7.14 11.83 -32.18
CA ILE A 29 6.21 12.18 -33.26
C ILE A 29 5.93 13.69 -33.27
N LEU A 30 5.74 14.27 -32.09
CA LEU A 30 5.41 15.70 -31.95
C LEU A 30 6.66 16.60 -31.95
N ASN A 31 7.88 16.03 -32.01
CA ASN A 31 9.15 16.76 -31.80
C ASN A 31 9.12 17.71 -30.58
N TYR A 32 8.35 17.33 -29.56
CA TYR A 32 8.04 18.19 -28.42
C TYR A 32 8.44 17.48 -27.13
N HIS A 33 9.57 17.90 -26.57
CA HIS A 33 10.06 17.43 -25.29
C HIS A 33 9.40 18.20 -24.16
N ASN A 34 8.13 17.88 -23.90
CA ASN A 34 7.40 18.48 -22.79
C ASN A 34 7.87 17.90 -21.45
N GLN A 35 8.71 18.65 -20.73
CA GLN A 35 9.14 18.28 -19.38
C GLN A 35 7.98 18.01 -18.44
N ALA A 36 6.85 18.73 -18.56
CA ALA A 36 5.69 18.46 -17.72
C ALA A 36 5.11 17.06 -17.98
N LEU A 37 5.01 16.66 -19.26
CA LEU A 37 4.51 15.33 -19.64
C LEU A 37 5.46 14.23 -19.19
N THR A 38 6.76 14.42 -19.39
CA THR A 38 7.80 13.49 -18.93
C THR A 38 7.81 13.35 -17.41
N ASN A 39 7.68 14.46 -16.66
CA ASN A 39 7.68 14.44 -15.19
C ASN A 39 6.42 13.75 -14.63
N ILE A 40 5.25 13.97 -15.25
CA ILE A 40 4.01 13.27 -14.89
C ILE A 40 4.16 11.77 -15.18
N SER A 41 4.69 11.41 -16.34
CA SER A 41 4.97 10.02 -16.73
C SER A 41 5.90 9.33 -15.73
N MET A 42 7.00 9.99 -15.35
CA MET A 42 7.93 9.49 -14.33
C MET A 42 7.28 9.35 -12.96
N THR A 43 6.44 10.29 -12.55
CA THR A 43 5.69 10.21 -11.28
C THR A 43 4.72 9.01 -11.28
N CYS A 44 4.04 8.75 -12.39
CA CYS A 44 3.20 7.56 -12.55
C CYS A 44 4.02 6.26 -12.43
N VAL A 45 5.19 6.19 -13.07
CA VAL A 45 6.08 5.02 -12.98
C VAL A 45 6.61 4.83 -11.54
N SER A 46 6.98 5.92 -10.86
CA SER A 46 7.46 5.87 -9.48
C SER A 46 6.37 5.43 -8.49
N THR A 47 5.12 5.87 -8.69
CA THR A 47 4.00 5.50 -7.82
C THR A 47 3.44 4.09 -8.09
N HIS A 48 3.81 3.45 -9.20
CA HIS A 48 3.28 2.13 -9.57
C HIS A 48 3.52 1.07 -8.49
N GLY A 49 4.67 1.12 -7.80
CA GLY A 49 5.03 0.14 -6.76
C GLY A 49 4.07 0.20 -5.58
N PHE A 50 3.68 1.42 -5.18
CA PHE A 50 2.70 1.64 -4.12
C PHE A 50 1.32 1.08 -4.50
N ILE A 51 0.87 1.32 -5.74
CA ILE A 51 -0.39 0.78 -6.26
C ILE A 51 -0.34 -0.76 -6.31
N SER A 52 0.79 -1.34 -6.75
CA SER A 52 1.00 -2.79 -6.78
C SER A 52 0.84 -3.43 -5.41
N THR A 53 1.43 -2.83 -4.37
CA THR A 53 1.31 -3.30 -2.99
C THR A 53 -0.14 -3.19 -2.48
N ILE A 54 -0.84 -2.09 -2.77
CA ILE A 54 -2.26 -1.95 -2.40
C ILE A 54 -3.11 -3.03 -3.05
N VAL A 55 -2.93 -3.25 -4.36
CA VAL A 55 -3.66 -4.28 -5.11
C VAL A 55 -3.37 -5.66 -4.53
N MET A 56 -2.10 -5.98 -4.26
CA MET A 56 -1.70 -7.25 -3.64
C MET A 56 -2.41 -7.47 -2.30
N ILE A 57 -2.42 -6.45 -1.43
CA ILE A 57 -3.09 -6.53 -0.12
C ILE A 57 -4.59 -6.70 -0.30
N MET A 58 -5.25 -5.91 -1.16
CA MET A 58 -6.71 -5.89 -1.36
C MET A 58 -7.29 -7.13 -2.03
N VAL A 59 -6.46 -7.88 -2.75
CA VAL A 59 -6.90 -9.03 -3.53
C VAL A 59 -6.72 -10.32 -2.74
N HIS A 60 -5.66 -10.44 -1.94
CA HIS A 60 -5.38 -11.64 -1.16
C HIS A 60 -6.10 -11.58 0.19
N ARG A 61 -7.19 -12.35 0.35
CA ARG A 61 -7.98 -12.46 1.58
C ARG A 61 -7.16 -12.50 2.89
N PRO A 62 -6.11 -13.35 3.05
CA PRO A 62 -5.30 -13.36 4.27
C PRO A 62 -4.52 -12.07 4.50
N TYR A 63 -4.13 -11.36 3.45
CA TYR A 63 -3.38 -10.11 3.54
C TYR A 63 -4.30 -8.95 3.93
N ARG A 64 -5.53 -8.92 3.42
CA ARG A 64 -6.55 -7.95 3.85
C ARG A 64 -6.88 -8.12 5.32
N GLU A 65 -7.14 -9.35 5.75
CA GLU A 65 -7.50 -9.66 7.14
C GLU A 65 -6.38 -9.22 8.08
N ALA A 66 -5.12 -9.58 7.79
CA ALA A 66 -3.98 -9.13 8.57
C ALA A 66 -3.79 -7.59 8.56
N PHE A 67 -4.00 -6.94 7.42
CA PHE A 67 -3.88 -5.49 7.28
C PHE A 67 -4.95 -4.74 8.09
N PHE A 68 -6.21 -5.15 8.00
CA PHE A 68 -7.30 -4.56 8.77
C PHE A 68 -7.17 -4.87 10.27
N ASP A 69 -6.68 -6.05 10.64
CA ASP A 69 -6.36 -6.38 12.04
C ASP A 69 -5.24 -5.48 12.58
N MET A 70 -4.19 -5.21 11.78
CA MET A 70 -3.10 -4.32 12.16
C MET A 70 -3.58 -2.86 12.33
N ILE A 71 -4.45 -2.38 11.44
CA ILE A 71 -5.04 -1.03 11.54
C ILE A 71 -6.03 -0.93 12.71
N GLY A 72 -6.82 -1.98 12.95
CA GLY A 72 -7.82 -2.02 14.02
C GLY A 72 -7.22 -2.12 15.42
N LYS A 73 -6.05 -2.75 15.57
CA LYS A 73 -5.36 -2.86 16.87
C LYS A 73 -4.79 -1.53 17.39
N THR A 74 -4.60 -0.53 16.54
CA THR A 74 -4.20 0.82 16.97
C THR A 74 -5.25 1.49 17.88
N LYS A 75 -6.52 1.04 17.88
CA LYS A 75 -7.57 1.56 18.79
C LYS A 75 -7.68 0.86 20.15
N LYS A 76 -6.82 -0.12 20.47
CA LYS A 76 -6.93 -0.91 21.72
C LYS A 76 -5.71 -0.81 22.64
N MET A 77 -5.06 0.35 22.64
CA MET A 77 -4.02 0.68 23.62
C MET A 77 -4.47 1.84 24.50
N GLU A 78 -5.66 1.74 25.09
CA GLU A 78 -6.02 2.53 26.27
C GLU A 78 -6.60 1.60 27.35
N LEU A 79 -5.95 1.65 28.51
CA LEU A 79 -6.33 1.10 29.81
C LEU A 79 -6.38 -0.44 29.95
N GLN A 80 -5.20 -1.09 29.87
CA GLN A 80 -4.88 -1.99 30.99
C GLN A 80 -4.64 -1.06 32.19
N GLU A 81 -5.72 -0.64 32.84
CA GLU A 81 -5.67 -0.16 34.20
C GLU A 81 -4.99 -1.29 34.96
N VAL A 82 -3.70 -1.12 35.25
CA VAL A 82 -2.98 -1.91 36.21
C VAL A 82 -3.78 -1.72 37.49
N HIS A 83 -4.78 -2.58 37.69
CA HIS A 83 -5.37 -2.80 38.98
C HIS A 83 -4.19 -3.19 39.83
N MET A 84 -3.68 -2.18 40.57
CA MET A 84 -2.75 -2.39 41.66
C MET A 84 -3.43 -3.44 42.51
N ILE A 85 -2.95 -4.67 42.38
CA ILE A 85 -3.21 -5.71 43.34
C ILE A 85 -2.59 -5.12 44.60
N THR A 86 -3.41 -4.43 45.40
CA THR A 86 -3.09 -4.13 46.79
C THR A 86 -2.90 -5.50 47.41
N THR A 87 -1.65 -5.95 47.44
CA THR A 87 -1.21 -7.03 48.31
C THR A 87 -1.44 -6.51 49.72
N ASN A 88 -2.67 -6.73 50.20
CA ASN A 88 -3.04 -6.69 51.60
C ASN A 88 -2.33 -7.86 52.29
N ILE A 89 -1.01 -7.80 52.44
CA ILE A 89 -0.33 -8.66 53.39
C ILE A 89 0.89 -7.92 53.98
N VAL A 90 0.82 -7.76 55.30
CA VAL A 90 1.94 -7.55 56.25
C VAL A 90 2.62 -6.18 56.29
N VAL A 91 2.05 -5.24 57.06
CA VAL A 91 2.86 -4.45 58.00
C VAL A 91 2.19 -4.52 59.37
N HIS A 92 2.69 -5.46 60.16
CA HIS A 92 2.85 -5.41 61.62
C HIS A 92 1.96 -4.44 62.42
N GLN A 93 1.00 -5.01 63.16
CA GLN A 93 0.89 -4.74 64.60
C GLN A 93 0.24 -5.93 65.32
#